data_AF-X0W4E9-F1
#
_entry.id   AF-X0W4E9-F1
#
_cell.length_a   1.000
_cell.length_b   1.000
_cell.length_c   1.000
_cell.angle_alpha   90.00
_cell.angle_beta   90.00
_cell.angle_gamma   90.00
#
_symmetry.space_group_name_H-M   'P 1'
#
loop_
_entity.id
_entity.type
_entity.pdbx_description
1 polymer ?
#
loop_
_entity_poly.entity_id
_entity_poly.type
_entity_poly.pdbx_seq_one_letter_code
_entity_poly.pdbx_strand_id
1 'polypeptide(L)'
;MATKTSQQVVIQLQWGEKHKQVTIVPEDEDRFNLTVEQAIRACKAEVGFAQFSSQLRKLLTLLANWTEGHALSLKISYLTVRDTGLLFLSVMQGAQFNRKLEDELTDLDIRIAQNVSLDKIRLSVLALPNCTPDRLDTFLSPEYTLEIPRAKTKRSPAAGRP
;
A
#
# COMPACT_ATOMS: atom_id res chain seq x y z
N MET A 1 -23.29 42.22 -8.77
CA MET A 1 -23.00 41.10 -7.86
C MET A 1 -21.51 41.15 -7.53
N ALA A 2 -21.13 41.45 -6.30
CA ALA A 2 -19.73 41.57 -5.88
C ALA A 2 -19.24 40.25 -5.32
N THR A 3 -18.21 39.66 -5.93
CA THR A 3 -17.49 38.49 -5.42
C THR A 3 -16.70 38.90 -4.18
N LYS A 4 -17.10 38.40 -3.01
CA LYS A 4 -16.32 38.51 -1.76
C LYS A 4 -15.04 37.68 -1.92
N THR A 5 -13.90 38.33 -2.02
CA THR A 5 -12.59 37.68 -1.99
C THR A 5 -12.31 37.23 -0.56
N SER A 6 -12.42 35.94 -0.28
CA SER A 6 -12.05 35.37 1.02
C SER A 6 -10.54 35.46 1.20
N GLN A 7 -10.09 36.28 2.15
CA GLN A 7 -8.69 36.43 2.50
C GLN A 7 -8.30 35.25 3.41
N GLN A 8 -7.44 34.34 2.92
CA GLN A 8 -6.94 33.23 3.74
C GLN A 8 -5.97 33.76 4.80
N VAL A 9 -6.33 33.61 6.08
CA VAL A 9 -5.43 33.88 7.21
C VAL A 9 -4.62 32.61 7.48
N VAL A 10 -3.30 32.70 7.36
CA VAL A 10 -2.40 31.59 7.67
C VAL A 10 -1.99 31.68 9.14
N ILE A 11 -2.29 30.64 9.91
CA ILE A 11 -1.85 30.51 11.30
C ILE A 11 -0.51 29.76 11.31
N GLN A 12 0.54 30.41 11.82
CA GLN A 12 1.87 29.81 11.93
C GLN A 12 2.07 29.22 13.33
N LEU A 13 2.31 27.91 13.41
CA LEU A 13 2.67 27.22 14.65
C LEU A 13 4.19 27.01 14.69
N GLN A 14 4.85 27.47 15.75
CA GLN A 14 6.31 27.36 15.91
C GLN A 14 6.67 26.30 16.96
N TRP A 15 7.60 25.41 16.62
CA TRP A 15 8.02 24.33 17.53
C TRP A 15 8.62 24.84 18.85
N GLY A 16 9.26 26.02 18.84
CA GLY A 16 9.78 26.67 20.06
C GLY A 16 8.68 26.97 21.10
N GLU A 17 7.42 27.01 20.68
CA GLU A 17 6.26 27.30 21.50
C GLU A 17 5.52 26.02 21.95
N LYS A 18 6.22 24.87 22.02
CA LYS A 18 5.64 23.54 22.29
C LYS A 18 4.65 23.43 23.46
N HIS A 19 4.75 24.31 24.46
CA HIS A 19 3.87 24.32 25.63
C HIS A 19 2.64 25.23 25.50
N LYS A 20 2.56 26.07 24.46
CA LYS A 20 1.35 26.86 24.20
C LYS A 20 0.21 25.95 23.76
N GLN A 21 -1.01 26.40 24.02
CA GLN A 21 -2.23 25.70 23.65
C GLN A 21 -2.75 26.22 22.31
N VAL A 22 -3.30 25.32 21.52
CA VAL A 22 -4.04 25.60 20.28
C VAL A 22 -5.46 25.10 20.50
N THR A 23 -6.45 25.95 20.25
CA THR A 23 -7.86 25.58 20.24
C THR A 23 -8.28 25.31 18.81
N ILE A 24 -8.80 24.11 18.54
CA ILE A 24 -9.39 23.76 17.25
C ILE A 24 -10.92 23.81 17.41
N VAL A 25 -11.59 24.48 16.48
CA VAL A 25 -13.05 24.60 16.42
C VAL A 25 -13.51 24.01 15.09
N PRO A 26 -13.96 22.76 15.05
CA PRO A 26 -14.50 22.13 13.84
C PRO A 26 -15.93 22.63 13.54
N GLU A 27 -16.48 22.21 12.39
CA GLU A 27 -17.83 22.61 11.95
C GLU A 27 -18.95 22.09 12.86
N ASP A 28 -18.73 21.00 13.59
CA ASP A 28 -19.65 20.44 14.59
C ASP A 28 -19.63 21.19 15.93
N GLU A 29 -18.83 22.27 16.02
CA GLU A 29 -18.58 23.07 17.21
C GLU A 29 -17.96 22.30 18.39
N ASP A 30 -17.48 21.07 18.19
CA ASP A 30 -16.82 20.28 19.24
C ASP A 30 -15.38 20.75 19.45
N ARG A 31 -15.21 21.71 20.35
CA ARG A 31 -13.92 22.37 20.58
C ARG A 31 -13.01 21.49 21.41
N PHE A 32 -11.78 21.33 20.93
CA PHE A 32 -10.74 20.67 21.69
C PHE A 32 -9.45 21.50 21.71
N ASN A 33 -8.71 21.35 22.81
CA ASN A 33 -7.44 22.02 23.04
C ASN A 33 -6.32 20.99 23.03
N LEU A 34 -5.21 21.36 22.41
CA LEU A 34 -4.00 20.55 22.41
C LEU A 34 -2.77 21.45 22.39
N THR A 35 -1.63 20.92 22.80
CA THR A 35 -0.39 21.67 22.77
C THR A 35 0.09 21.88 21.34
N VAL A 36 0.86 22.95 21.09
CA VAL A 36 1.50 23.18 19.78
C VAL A 36 2.32 21.95 19.34
N GLU A 37 2.98 21.26 20.27
CA GLU A 37 3.69 20.01 19.97
C GLU A 37 2.75 18.91 19.47
N GLN A 38 1.62 18.68 20.14
CA GLN A 38 0.62 17.72 19.71
C GLN A 38 0.06 18.07 18.33
N ALA A 39 -0.17 19.36 18.06
CA ALA A 39 -0.68 19.85 16.79
C ALA A 39 0.30 19.53 15.66
N ILE A 40 1.58 19.87 15.86
CA ILE A 40 2.61 19.62 14.86
C ILE A 40 2.82 18.11 14.65
N ARG A 41 2.77 17.30 15.72
CA ARG A 41 2.86 15.84 15.60
C ARG A 41 1.68 15.26 14.81
N ALA A 42 0.46 15.69 15.09
CA ALA A 42 -0.74 15.27 14.35
C ALA A 42 -0.65 15.66 12.87
N CYS A 43 -0.28 16.92 12.57
CA CYS A 43 -0.08 17.37 11.19
C CYS A 43 1.04 16.58 10.47
N LYS A 44 2.15 16.28 11.15
CA LYS A 44 3.22 15.45 10.59
C LYS A 44 2.76 14.03 10.32
N ALA A 45 1.97 13.45 11.22
CA ALA A 45 1.40 12.12 11.04
C ALA A 45 0.45 12.09 9.83
N GLU A 46 -0.41 13.09 9.69
CA GLU A 46 -1.33 13.22 8.56
C GLU A 46 -0.58 13.37 7.22
N VAL A 47 0.42 14.26 7.17
CA VAL A 47 1.26 14.44 5.97
C VAL A 47 2.00 13.13 5.64
N GLY A 48 2.55 12.45 6.65
CA GLY A 48 3.21 11.16 6.49
C GLY A 48 2.25 10.08 5.97
N PHE A 49 1.03 10.05 6.49
CA PHE A 49 -0.01 9.12 6.06
C PHE A 49 -0.46 9.38 4.63
N ALA A 50 -0.65 10.63 4.22
CA ALA A 50 -1.00 10.99 2.85
C ALA A 50 0.11 10.59 1.86
N GLN A 51 1.37 10.82 2.22
CA GLN A 51 2.52 10.39 1.42
C GLN A 51 2.58 8.87 1.32
N PHE A 52 2.52 8.17 2.45
CA PHE A 52 2.51 6.70 2.49
C PHE A 52 1.35 6.12 1.67
N SER A 53 0.15 6.66 1.80
CA SER A 53 -1.04 6.23 1.05
C SER A 53 -0.85 6.37 -0.46
N SER A 54 -0.22 7.47 -0.90
CA SER A 54 0.13 7.67 -2.31
C SER A 54 1.14 6.64 -2.80
N GLN A 55 2.18 6.34 -2.01
CA GLN A 55 3.17 5.31 -2.34
C GLN A 55 2.56 3.92 -2.36
N LEU A 56 1.67 3.60 -1.41
CA LEU A 56 0.99 2.31 -1.33
C LEU A 56 0.12 2.07 -2.56
N ARG A 57 -0.62 3.08 -3.04
CA ARG A 57 -1.37 2.98 -4.31
C ARG A 57 -0.46 2.68 -5.49
N LYS A 58 0.69 3.35 -5.60
CA LYS A 58 1.67 3.08 -6.67
C LYS A 58 2.21 1.65 -6.58
N LEU A 59 2.53 1.19 -5.38
CA LEU A 59 2.95 -0.19 -5.14
C LEU A 59 1.87 -1.17 -5.60
N LEU A 60 0.62 -0.98 -5.18
CA LEU A 60 -0.50 -1.87 -5.52
C LEU A 60 -0.70 -1.97 -7.04
N THR A 61 -0.62 -0.84 -7.76
CA THR A 61 -0.65 -0.85 -9.23
C THR A 61 0.51 -1.64 -9.83
N LEU A 62 1.73 -1.45 -9.31
CA LEU A 62 2.91 -2.17 -9.77
C LEU A 62 2.77 -3.69 -9.54
N LEU A 63 2.33 -4.10 -8.35
CA LEU A 63 2.11 -5.51 -8.01
C LEU A 63 0.99 -6.13 -8.85
N ALA A 64 -0.13 -5.43 -9.05
CA ALA A 64 -1.22 -5.89 -9.91
C ALA A 64 -0.74 -6.12 -11.35
N ASN A 65 -0.01 -5.16 -11.93
CA ASN A 65 0.56 -5.28 -13.27
C ASN A 65 1.56 -6.45 -13.37
N TRP A 66 2.39 -6.64 -12.35
CA TRP A 66 3.32 -7.77 -12.30
C TRP A 66 2.58 -9.10 -12.21
N THR A 67 1.58 -9.22 -11.32
CA THR A 67 0.75 -10.43 -11.18
C THR A 67 -0.02 -10.75 -12.47
N GLU A 68 -0.49 -9.74 -13.20
CA GLU A 68 -1.13 -9.93 -14.51
C GLU A 68 -0.18 -10.52 -15.54
N GLY A 69 1.06 -10.02 -15.63
CA GLY A 69 2.10 -10.55 -16.51
C GLY A 69 2.49 -12.01 -16.23
N HIS A 70 2.22 -12.49 -15.00
CA HIS A 70 2.57 -13.84 -14.55
C HIS A 70 1.34 -14.70 -14.21
N ALA A 71 0.15 -14.33 -14.72
CA ALA A 71 -1.11 -14.96 -14.36
C ALA A 71 -1.17 -16.47 -14.64
N LEU A 72 -0.41 -16.96 -15.63
CA LEU A 72 -0.31 -18.38 -15.98
C LEU A 72 0.56 -19.18 -14.99
N SER A 73 1.55 -18.55 -14.38
CA SER A 73 2.50 -19.21 -13.46
C SER A 73 2.01 -19.19 -12.01
N LEU A 74 1.23 -18.16 -11.67
CA LEU A 74 0.74 -17.93 -10.32
C LEU A 74 -0.68 -18.48 -10.17
N LYS A 75 -1.05 -18.96 -8.98
CA LYS A 75 -2.41 -19.29 -8.55
C LYS A 75 -3.12 -18.10 -7.92
N ILE A 76 -2.45 -17.41 -7.00
CA ILE A 76 -2.97 -16.24 -6.27
C ILE A 76 -1.80 -15.45 -5.69
N SER A 77 -1.98 -14.15 -5.45
CA SER A 77 -0.99 -13.30 -4.82
C SER A 77 -1.64 -12.45 -3.73
N TYR A 78 -0.92 -12.21 -2.65
CA TYR A 78 -1.36 -11.44 -1.49
C TYR A 78 -0.33 -10.37 -1.15
N LEU A 79 -0.81 -9.28 -0.57
CA LEU A 79 -0.01 -8.31 0.17
C LEU A 79 -0.46 -8.36 1.62
N THR A 80 0.46 -8.67 2.53
CA THR A 80 0.18 -8.76 3.97
C THR A 80 1.18 -7.94 4.77
N VAL A 81 0.84 -7.62 6.01
CA VAL A 81 1.76 -6.98 6.97
C VAL A 81 2.53 -8.05 7.77
N ARG A 82 3.81 -7.78 8.02
CA ARG A 82 4.74 -8.52 8.89
C ARG A 82 5.51 -7.56 9.79
N ASP A 83 6.22 -8.09 10.79
CA ASP A 83 6.93 -7.30 11.81
C ASP A 83 7.87 -6.24 11.23
N THR A 84 8.48 -6.50 10.07
CA THR A 84 9.49 -5.64 9.45
C THR A 84 8.98 -4.80 8.27
N GLY A 85 7.72 -4.97 7.86
CA GLY A 85 7.16 -4.28 6.71
C GLY A 85 6.05 -5.07 6.02
N LEU A 86 5.90 -4.83 4.72
CA LEU A 86 4.96 -5.55 3.87
C LEU A 86 5.60 -6.82 3.31
N LEU A 87 4.79 -7.86 3.11
CA LEU A 87 5.14 -9.08 2.41
C LEU A 87 4.24 -9.24 1.19
N PHE A 88 4.84 -9.25 0.01
CA PHE A 88 4.18 -9.69 -1.21
C PHE A 88 4.38 -11.20 -1.37
N LEU A 89 3.32 -11.96 -1.13
CA LEU A 89 3.31 -13.41 -1.15
C LEU A 89 2.63 -13.92 -2.43
N SER A 90 3.33 -14.69 -3.24
CA SER A 90 2.78 -15.29 -4.46
C SER A 90 2.73 -16.81 -4.36
N VAL A 91 1.54 -17.38 -4.52
CA VAL A 91 1.35 -18.84 -4.57
C VAL A 91 1.40 -19.27 -6.02
N MET A 92 2.24 -20.25 -6.34
CA MET A 92 2.42 -20.80 -7.69
C MET A 92 1.25 -21.74 -8.07
N GLN A 93 1.01 -21.92 -9.38
CA GLN A 93 0.07 -22.95 -9.86
C GLN A 93 0.58 -24.37 -9.59
N GLY A 94 1.88 -24.58 -9.75
CA GLY A 94 2.54 -25.88 -9.59
C GLY A 94 3.21 -26.06 -8.23
N ALA A 95 3.51 -27.31 -7.90
CA ALA A 95 4.32 -27.67 -6.74
C ALA A 95 5.83 -27.69 -7.05
N GLN A 96 6.20 -27.71 -8.34
CA GLN A 96 7.59 -27.74 -8.76
C GLN A 96 8.23 -26.36 -8.67
N PHE A 97 9.49 -26.33 -8.24
CA PHE A 97 10.33 -25.14 -8.24
C PHE A 97 10.42 -24.54 -9.65
N ASN A 98 10.14 -23.24 -9.76
CA ASN A 98 10.25 -22.51 -11.02
C ASN A 98 11.33 -21.44 -10.88
N ARG A 99 12.57 -21.79 -11.24
CA ARG A 99 13.72 -20.89 -11.15
C ARG A 99 13.49 -19.54 -11.81
N LYS A 100 12.86 -19.53 -13.00
CA LYS A 100 12.61 -18.31 -13.74
C LYS A 100 11.71 -17.35 -12.95
N LEU A 101 10.66 -17.87 -12.31
CA LEU A 101 9.76 -17.06 -11.49
C LEU A 101 10.47 -16.50 -10.24
N GLU A 102 11.34 -17.29 -9.61
CA GLU A 102 12.14 -16.83 -8.47
C GLU A 102 13.12 -15.72 -8.86
N ASP A 103 13.77 -15.84 -10.02
CA ASP A 103 14.63 -14.80 -10.58
C ASP A 103 13.79 -13.52 -10.84
N GLU A 104 12.60 -13.66 -11.45
CA GLU A 104 11.68 -12.53 -11.73
C GLU A 104 11.12 -11.87 -10.44
N LEU A 105 10.91 -12.63 -9.37
CA LEU A 105 10.50 -12.12 -8.05
C LEU A 105 11.66 -11.40 -7.36
N THR A 106 12.89 -11.88 -7.52
CA THR A 106 14.09 -11.21 -7.02
C THR A 106 14.28 -9.88 -7.74
N ASP A 107 14.11 -9.85 -9.06
CA ASP A 107 14.16 -8.61 -9.85
C ASP A 107 13.04 -7.63 -9.45
N LEU A 108 11.84 -8.15 -9.13
CA LEU A 108 10.74 -7.35 -8.61
C LEU A 108 11.11 -6.69 -7.28
N ASP A 109 11.68 -7.45 -6.34
CA ASP A 109 12.12 -6.96 -5.03
C ASP A 109 13.17 -5.85 -5.19
N ILE A 110 14.22 -6.10 -5.99
CA ILE A 110 15.27 -5.12 -6.31
C ILE A 110 14.66 -3.85 -6.90
N ARG A 111 13.76 -3.99 -7.88
CA ARG A 111 13.12 -2.85 -8.55
C ARG A 111 12.29 -2.00 -7.57
N ILE A 112 11.61 -2.63 -6.62
CA ILE A 112 10.84 -1.92 -5.60
C ILE A 112 11.77 -1.22 -4.61
N ALA A 113 12.82 -1.91 -4.14
CA ALA A 113 13.80 -1.35 -3.23
C ALA A 113 14.56 -0.15 -3.81
N GLN A 114 14.81 -0.14 -5.12
CA GLN A 114 15.48 0.96 -5.83
C GLN A 114 14.53 2.09 -6.24
N ASN A 115 13.21 1.93 -6.08
CA ASN A 115 12.25 2.93 -6.51
C ASN A 115 12.12 4.07 -5.50
N VAL A 116 12.66 5.24 -5.84
CA VAL A 116 12.61 6.45 -5.02
C VAL A 116 11.17 6.90 -4.71
N SER A 117 10.20 6.58 -5.57
CA SER A 117 8.78 6.88 -5.31
C SER A 117 8.14 5.97 -4.25
N LEU A 118 8.86 4.95 -3.76
CA LEU A 118 8.41 3.98 -2.76
C LEU A 118 9.33 3.96 -1.52
N ASP A 119 10.09 5.03 -1.26
CA ASP A 119 11.10 5.11 -0.19
C ASP A 119 10.55 4.88 1.24
N LYS A 120 9.24 5.06 1.46
CA LYS A 120 8.59 4.82 2.76
C LYS A 120 8.13 3.38 2.95
N ILE A 121 8.19 2.55 1.91
CA ILE A 121 7.68 1.19 1.95
C ILE A 121 8.84 0.22 2.01
N ARG A 122 8.85 -0.60 3.06
CA ARG A 122 9.67 -1.81 3.13
C ARG A 122 8.81 -2.98 2.67
N LEU A 123 9.21 -3.60 1.57
CA LEU A 123 8.56 -4.78 1.03
C LEU A 123 9.56 -5.94 1.04
N SER A 124 9.06 -7.13 1.33
CA SER A 124 9.73 -8.38 1.04
C SER A 124 8.87 -9.19 0.08
N VAL A 125 9.51 -9.97 -0.78
CA VAL A 125 8.83 -10.80 -1.78
C VAL A 125 9.07 -12.27 -1.45
N LEU A 126 8.02 -13.10 -1.53
CA LEU A 126 8.11 -14.54 -1.29
C LEU A 126 7.21 -15.31 -2.27
N ALA A 127 7.73 -16.39 -2.83
CA ALA A 127 6.93 -17.38 -3.54
C ALA A 127 6.71 -18.63 -2.69
N LEU A 128 5.52 -19.21 -2.80
CA LEU A 128 5.20 -20.52 -2.26
C LEU A 128 4.76 -21.45 -3.39
N PRO A 129 5.14 -22.74 -3.35
CA PRO A 129 4.51 -23.74 -4.20
C PRO A 129 3.01 -23.82 -3.90
N ASN A 130 2.23 -24.40 -4.81
CA ASN A 130 0.80 -24.63 -4.58
C ASN A 130 0.60 -25.41 -3.27
N CYS A 131 0.00 -24.75 -2.28
CA CYS A 131 -0.19 -25.27 -0.93
C CYS A 131 -1.66 -25.21 -0.52
N THR A 132 -1.96 -25.90 0.59
CA THR A 132 -3.28 -25.86 1.23
C THR A 132 -3.49 -24.53 1.95
N PRO A 133 -4.75 -24.09 2.13
CA PRO A 133 -5.07 -22.87 2.87
C PRO A 133 -4.43 -22.83 4.26
N ASP A 134 -4.49 -23.92 5.02
CA ASP A 134 -3.91 -23.99 6.38
C ASP A 134 -2.40 -23.66 6.41
N ARG A 135 -1.65 -24.05 5.37
CA ARG A 135 -0.23 -23.71 5.27
C ARG A 135 -0.04 -22.27 4.85
N LEU A 136 -0.86 -21.78 3.94
CA LEU A 136 -0.84 -20.40 3.47
C LEU A 136 -1.13 -19.42 4.62
N ASP A 137 -2.06 -19.74 5.52
CA ASP A 137 -2.46 -18.90 6.64
C ASP A 137 -1.31 -18.60 7.61
N THR A 138 -0.32 -19.50 7.71
CA THR A 138 0.91 -19.23 8.49
C THR A 138 1.74 -18.07 7.94
N PHE A 139 1.56 -17.75 6.65
CA PHE A 139 2.24 -16.66 5.95
C PHE A 139 1.46 -15.34 5.94
N LEU A 140 0.17 -15.37 6.32
CA LEU A 140 -0.74 -14.23 6.21
C LEU A 140 -1.05 -13.62 7.59
N SER A 141 -1.38 -12.34 7.61
CA SER A 141 -1.98 -11.69 8.76
C SER A 141 -3.50 -11.70 8.60
N PRO A 142 -4.27 -12.31 9.52
CA PRO A 142 -5.74 -12.37 9.40
C PRO A 142 -6.40 -11.00 9.29
N GLU A 143 -5.84 -9.99 9.96
CA GLU A 143 -6.38 -8.64 10.00
C GLU A 143 -5.90 -7.75 8.84
N TYR A 144 -4.71 -8.05 8.30
CA TYR A 144 -4.01 -7.15 7.37
C TYR A 144 -3.52 -7.89 6.13
N THR A 145 -4.44 -8.54 5.42
CA THR A 145 -4.18 -9.20 4.13
C THR A 145 -5.07 -8.64 3.03
N LEU A 146 -4.45 -8.31 1.89
CA LEU A 146 -5.12 -7.93 0.66
C LEU A 146 -4.78 -8.94 -0.44
N GLU A 147 -5.80 -9.54 -1.07
CA GLU A 147 -5.60 -10.29 -2.30
C GLU A 147 -5.33 -9.32 -3.45
N ILE A 148 -4.26 -9.54 -4.20
CA ILE A 148 -3.93 -8.72 -5.37
C ILE A 148 -4.74 -9.25 -6.56
N PRO A 149 -5.66 -8.42 -7.11
CA PRO A 149 -6.58 -8.89 -8.13
C PRO A 149 -5.82 -9.26 -9.40
N ARG A 150 -6.24 -10.38 -9.99
CA ARG A 150 -5.87 -10.73 -11.36
C ARG A 150 -6.78 -9.96 -12.30
N ALA A 151 -6.22 -9.34 -13.34
CA ALA A 151 -7.03 -8.95 -14.47
C ALA A 151 -7.77 -10.20 -14.96
N LYS A 152 -9.11 -10.15 -14.96
CA LYS A 152 -9.92 -11.20 -15.57
C LYS A 152 -9.54 -11.18 -17.05
N THR A 153 -8.70 -12.13 -17.47
CA THR A 153 -8.42 -12.33 -18.89
C THR A 153 -9.78 -12.50 -19.54
N LYS A 154 -10.23 -11.50 -20.31
CA LYS A 154 -11.45 -11.63 -21.12
C LYS A 154 -11.20 -12.86 -21.97
N ARG A 155 -11.79 -14.00 -21.60
CA ARG A 155 -11.76 -15.20 -22.43
C ARG A 155 -12.30 -14.75 -23.77
N SER A 156 -11.42 -14.70 -24.78
CA SER A 156 -11.83 -14.45 -26.15
C SER A 156 -12.94 -15.46 -26.44
N PRO A 157 -14.14 -15.04 -26.88
CA PRO A 157 -15.22 -15.96 -27.18
C PRO A 157 -14.65 -16.97 -28.17
N ALA A 158 -14.66 -18.24 -27.77
CA ALA A 158 -14.13 -19.33 -28.58
C ALA A 158 -14.69 -19.17 -29.99
N ALA A 159 -13.80 -18.91 -30.96
CA ALA A 159 -14.18 -18.88 -32.36
C ALA A 159 -14.88 -20.20 -32.67
N GLY A 160 -16.17 -20.11 -32.98
CA GLY A 160 -17.00 -21.27 -33.27
C GLY A 160 -16.30 -22.11 -34.31
N ARG A 161 -16.03 -23.37 -33.97
CA ARG A 161 -15.72 -24.36 -35.00
C ARG A 161 -17.02 -24.62 -35.77
N PRO A 162 -16.99 -24.62 -37.11
CA PRO A 162 -18.11 -24.98 -37.96
C PRO A 162 -18.52 -26.44 -37.76
#